data_AF-A0A2P6SIR2-F1
#
_entry.id   AF-A0A2P6SIR2-F1
#
_cell.length_a   1.000
_cell.length_b   1.000
_cell.length_c   1.000
_cell.angle_alpha   90.00
_cell.angle_beta   90.00
_cell.angle_gamma   90.00
#
_symmetry.space_group_name_H-M   'P 1'
#
loop_
_entity.id
_entity.type
_entity.pdbx_description
1 polymer ?
#
loop_
_entity_poly.entity_id
_entity_poly.type
_entity_poly.pdbx_seq_one_letter_code
_entity_poly.pdbx_strand_id
1 'polypeptide(L)'
;METFSSSVSTLKVPRTLLSTPSRELLHHFKTSHNTHKLPPQTHLHKTTTKTTSFTQKPLTLSTPSFSIPTKTLFSTPNLHKNPASGYAAALLDIAQCNRTLDLVHKDVKRFLQLLHNKQVQAVLESPFVGLEEKGQVMKLVAQKGKFNKHLVNLVKMLVEKSRVGIVKEMLEEFGRICSELSGANQGLLRGLSR
;
A
#
# COMPACT_ATOMS: atom_id res chain seq x y z
N MET A 1 -23.92 -37.95 -49.13
CA MET A 1 -22.51 -37.79 -49.55
C MET A 1 -22.15 -36.36 -49.20
N GLU A 2 -21.82 -36.07 -47.93
CA GLU A 2 -20.48 -36.21 -47.30
C GLU A 2 -19.37 -35.59 -48.14
N THR A 3 -18.85 -34.41 -47.77
CA THR A 3 -17.59 -34.26 -47.01
C THR A 3 -17.21 -32.77 -46.91
N PHE A 4 -17.28 -32.19 -45.72
CA PHE A 4 -16.49 -31.01 -45.34
C PHE A 4 -15.20 -31.51 -44.69
N SER A 5 -14.06 -31.16 -45.27
CA SER A 5 -12.74 -31.60 -44.79
C SER A 5 -11.76 -30.42 -44.76
N SER A 6 -10.83 -30.47 -43.79
CA SER A 6 -9.73 -29.53 -43.47
C SER A 6 -10.09 -28.46 -42.42
N SER A 7 -9.38 -28.24 -41.31
CA SER A 7 -8.24 -28.89 -40.66
C SER A 7 -8.21 -28.40 -39.20
N VAL A 8 -8.02 -29.28 -38.22
CA VAL A 8 -7.83 -28.91 -36.80
C VAL A 8 -6.37 -29.17 -36.42
N SER A 9 -5.65 -28.10 -36.07
CA SER A 9 -4.26 -28.19 -35.63
C SER A 9 -4.19 -28.68 -34.18
N THR A 10 -3.48 -29.79 -33.98
CA THR A 10 -3.30 -30.49 -32.70
C THR A 10 -2.03 -29.98 -32.03
N LEU A 11 -2.15 -29.27 -30.91
CA LEU A 11 -0.99 -28.87 -30.10
C LEU A 11 -0.91 -29.73 -28.83
N LYS A 12 0.24 -30.39 -28.71
CA LYS A 12 0.53 -31.55 -27.88
C LYS A 12 1.00 -31.11 -26.48
N VAL A 13 0.34 -31.61 -25.43
CA VAL A 13 0.75 -31.45 -24.03
C VAL A 13 1.46 -32.73 -23.56
N PRO A 14 2.61 -32.66 -22.89
CA PRO A 14 3.13 -33.80 -22.14
C PRO A 14 2.55 -33.81 -20.71
N ARG A 15 1.73 -34.82 -20.41
CA ARG A 15 1.51 -35.30 -19.04
C ARG A 15 2.40 -36.52 -18.83
N THR A 16 3.22 -36.52 -17.80
CA THR A 16 3.76 -37.74 -17.19
C THR A 16 3.18 -37.87 -15.79
N LEU A 17 2.27 -38.84 -15.65
CA LEU A 17 1.87 -39.49 -14.39
C LEU A 17 3.10 -40.29 -13.86
N LEU A 18 3.27 -40.73 -12.60
CA LEU A 18 2.33 -41.44 -11.74
C LEU A 18 3.01 -41.80 -10.38
N SER A 19 2.31 -41.55 -9.26
CA SER A 19 2.12 -42.39 -8.05
C SER A 19 3.23 -42.65 -6.98
N THR A 20 2.94 -42.13 -5.77
CA THR A 20 2.80 -42.72 -4.39
C THR A 20 3.27 -44.17 -4.08
N PRO A 21 3.44 -44.59 -2.78
CA PRO A 21 3.09 -43.96 -1.48
C PRO A 21 4.16 -44.07 -0.36
N SER A 22 3.95 -43.46 0.82
CA SER A 22 3.85 -44.19 2.12
C SER A 22 4.01 -43.27 3.34
N ARG A 23 3.33 -43.67 4.40
CA ARG A 23 3.06 -43.00 5.68
C ARG A 23 4.17 -43.25 6.72
N GLU A 24 4.28 -42.27 7.62
CA GLU A 24 4.42 -42.40 9.09
C GLU A 24 5.75 -42.86 9.74
N LEU A 25 5.95 -42.27 10.93
CA LEU A 25 6.68 -42.75 12.11
C LEU A 25 8.19 -42.48 12.26
N LEU A 26 8.45 -41.41 13.03
CA LEU A 26 8.98 -41.48 14.42
C LEU A 26 10.50 -41.53 14.68
N HIS A 27 10.87 -40.72 15.69
CA HIS A 27 12.11 -40.69 16.49
C HIS A 27 13.33 -40.02 15.83
N HIS A 28 13.88 -38.91 16.35
CA HIS A 28 14.40 -38.78 17.71
C HIS A 28 14.52 -37.31 18.15
N PHE A 29 13.72 -36.94 19.16
CA PHE A 29 14.16 -35.97 20.17
C PHE A 29 14.84 -36.78 21.28
N LYS A 30 16.08 -36.44 21.63
CA LYS A 30 16.64 -36.81 22.94
C LYS A 30 17.47 -35.67 23.51
N THR A 31 17.07 -35.35 24.74
CA THR A 31 17.47 -34.31 25.67
C THR A 31 18.74 -34.68 26.46
N SER A 32 19.39 -33.67 27.05
CA SER A 32 19.64 -33.57 28.51
C SER A 32 21.09 -33.25 28.94
N HIS A 33 21.22 -32.21 29.78
CA HIS A 33 22.08 -32.12 30.97
C HIS A 33 21.28 -31.30 32.00
N ASN A 34 20.64 -31.90 33.03
CA ASN A 34 21.08 -32.20 34.41
C ASN A 34 21.72 -30.98 35.13
N THR A 35 21.34 -30.54 36.35
CA THR A 35 21.07 -31.30 37.59
C THR A 35 20.46 -30.40 38.70
N HIS A 36 19.50 -30.96 39.47
CA HIS A 36 19.25 -30.84 40.95
C HIS A 36 18.83 -29.48 41.58
N LYS A 37 17.91 -29.35 42.56
CA LYS A 37 17.27 -30.23 43.58
C LYS A 37 15.85 -29.71 43.97
N LEU A 38 14.98 -30.63 44.44
CA LEU A 38 13.83 -30.42 45.37
C LEU A 38 14.27 -30.89 46.80
N PRO A 39 13.56 -30.75 47.96
CA PRO A 39 12.09 -30.65 48.19
C PRO A 39 11.72 -29.81 49.48
N PRO A 40 10.64 -30.03 50.31
CA PRO A 40 9.28 -30.60 50.14
C PRO A 40 8.11 -29.78 50.83
N GLN A 41 6.83 -30.18 50.59
CA GLN A 41 5.63 -30.12 51.50
C GLN A 41 5.00 -28.70 51.76
N THR A 42 3.70 -28.39 51.90
CA THR A 42 2.46 -29.09 52.33
C THR A 42 1.21 -28.17 52.15
N HIS A 43 0.02 -28.78 51.98
CA HIS A 43 -1.35 -28.35 52.37
C HIS A 43 -2.04 -27.05 51.84
N LEU A 44 -3.05 -27.27 50.98
CA LEU A 44 -4.48 -26.89 51.10
C LEU A 44 -4.85 -25.60 51.88
N HIS A 45 -5.42 -24.57 51.22
CA HIS A 45 -6.73 -23.95 51.49
C HIS A 45 -6.98 -22.62 50.71
N LYS A 46 -8.20 -22.12 50.85
CA LYS A 46 -9.02 -21.15 50.08
C LYS A 46 -8.65 -19.65 50.18
N THR A 47 -9.22 -18.92 49.20
CA THR A 47 -9.86 -17.58 49.26
C THR A 47 -9.05 -16.27 49.19
N THR A 48 -9.61 -15.40 48.34
CA THR A 48 -9.70 -13.92 48.42
C THR A 48 -8.66 -13.07 47.70
N THR A 49 -9.23 -12.18 46.89
CA THR A 49 -8.71 -11.04 46.15
C THR A 49 -7.78 -10.14 46.96
N LYS A 50 -6.72 -9.63 46.31
CA LYS A 50 -6.23 -8.24 46.49
C LYS A 50 -5.21 -7.82 45.43
N THR A 51 -5.50 -6.66 44.88
CA THR A 51 -4.69 -5.73 44.08
C THR A 51 -3.26 -5.57 44.60
N THR A 52 -2.26 -5.68 43.71
CA THR A 52 -0.98 -4.96 43.84
C THR A 52 -0.31 -4.77 42.47
N SER A 53 0.17 -3.56 42.29
CA SER A 53 0.85 -2.94 41.16
C SER A 53 2.07 -3.70 40.62
N PHE A 54 2.07 -3.98 39.32
CA PHE A 54 3.24 -4.47 38.58
C PHE A 54 3.99 -3.32 37.90
N THR A 55 5.13 -2.96 38.48
CA THR A 55 6.19 -2.18 37.84
C THR A 55 6.81 -3.04 36.73
N GLN A 56 6.54 -2.72 35.46
CA GLN A 56 7.25 -3.30 34.33
C GLN A 56 8.40 -2.38 33.92
N LYS A 57 9.64 -2.85 34.11
CA LYS A 57 10.85 -2.29 33.49
C LYS A 57 10.68 -2.34 31.96
N PRO A 58 10.89 -1.23 31.22
CA PRO A 58 10.81 -1.28 29.78
C PRO A 58 12.06 -1.95 29.20
N LEU A 59 11.86 -2.99 28.37
CA LEU A 59 12.87 -3.49 27.45
C LEU A 59 13.13 -2.40 26.39
N THR A 60 14.37 -1.90 26.33
CA THR A 60 14.81 -0.98 25.29
C THR A 60 15.01 -1.74 23.98
N LEU A 61 14.00 -1.72 23.13
CA LEU A 61 14.09 -2.18 21.75
C LEU A 61 14.83 -1.10 20.95
N SER A 62 16.10 -1.33 20.61
CA SER A 62 16.86 -0.45 19.71
C SER A 62 16.34 -0.64 18.29
N THR A 63 15.30 0.08 17.93
CA THR A 63 14.89 0.23 16.54
C THR A 63 15.93 1.08 15.81
N PRO A 64 16.43 0.68 14.63
CA PRO A 64 17.20 1.57 13.79
C PRO A 64 16.28 2.72 13.35
N SER A 65 16.58 3.91 13.86
CA SER A 65 15.88 5.14 13.51
C SER A 65 16.17 5.46 12.04
N PHE A 66 15.25 5.09 11.15
CA PHE A 66 15.25 5.57 9.78
C PHE A 66 14.96 7.08 9.82
N SER A 67 16.04 7.85 9.87
CA SER A 67 16.00 9.31 9.84
C SER A 67 15.66 9.71 8.41
N ILE A 68 14.36 9.73 8.08
CA ILE A 68 13.90 10.38 6.85
C ILE A 68 14.20 11.87 7.06
N PRO A 69 15.05 12.51 6.23
CA PRO A 69 15.28 13.94 6.33
C PRO A 69 13.99 14.66 5.90
N THR A 70 13.14 14.98 6.86
CA THR A 70 12.02 15.89 6.67
C THR A 70 12.60 17.28 6.53
N LYS A 71 12.90 17.70 5.29
CA LYS A 71 12.99 19.13 5.00
C LYS A 71 11.57 19.68 5.15
N THR A 72 11.24 20.11 6.36
CA THR A 72 9.97 20.77 6.68
C THR A 72 9.96 22.13 6.00
N LEU A 73 9.47 22.17 4.77
CA LEU A 73 8.92 23.38 4.20
C LEU A 73 7.46 23.07 3.94
N PHE A 74 6.56 23.95 4.40
CA PHE A 74 5.09 23.83 4.40
C PHE A 74 4.47 23.06 5.59
N SER A 75 4.45 23.71 6.75
CA SER A 75 3.49 23.39 7.81
C SER A 75 2.11 23.89 7.37
N THR A 76 1.30 23.03 6.77
CA THR A 76 -0.14 23.30 6.60
C THR A 76 -0.85 22.81 7.87
N PRO A 77 -1.53 23.69 8.64
CA PRO A 77 -2.07 23.38 9.96
C PRO A 77 -3.31 22.44 9.97
N ASN A 78 -3.50 21.62 8.94
CA ASN A 78 -4.62 20.66 8.87
C ASN A 78 -4.34 19.36 8.09
N LEU A 79 -3.07 19.01 7.84
CA LEU A 79 -2.69 17.93 6.92
C LEU A 79 -3.13 16.51 7.37
N HIS A 80 -3.59 16.33 8.61
CA HIS A 80 -3.81 15.00 9.20
C HIS A 80 -5.27 14.53 9.32
N LYS A 81 -6.25 15.24 8.74
CA LYS A 81 -7.65 14.79 8.82
C LYS A 81 -8.05 13.78 7.74
N ASN A 82 -7.39 13.80 6.59
CA ASN A 82 -7.74 12.97 5.43
C ASN A 82 -6.53 12.16 4.94
N PRO A 83 -6.64 10.82 4.80
CA PRO A 83 -5.57 10.02 4.19
C PRO A 83 -5.16 10.50 2.80
N ALA A 84 -6.09 11.05 2.00
CA ALA A 84 -5.79 11.58 0.67
C ALA A 84 -4.72 12.68 0.70
N SER A 85 -4.87 13.65 1.61
CA SER A 85 -3.95 14.77 1.77
C SER A 85 -2.55 14.30 2.21
N GLY A 86 -2.47 13.28 3.08
CA GLY A 86 -1.20 12.67 3.48
C GLY A 86 -0.46 11.99 2.33
N TYR A 87 -1.18 11.24 1.48
CA TYR A 87 -0.58 10.64 0.28
C TYR A 87 -0.18 11.69 -0.77
N ALA A 88 -0.97 12.75 -0.92
CA ALA A 88 -0.66 13.85 -1.82
C ALA A 88 0.63 14.59 -1.38
N ALA A 89 0.78 14.88 -0.09
CA ALA A 89 2.00 15.45 0.47
C ALA A 89 3.22 14.54 0.25
N ALA A 90 3.07 13.23 0.48
CA ALA A 90 4.16 12.28 0.23
C ALA A 90 4.57 12.23 -1.26
N LEU A 91 3.60 12.28 -2.18
CA LEU A 91 3.89 12.34 -3.61
C LEU A 91 4.61 13.65 -4.00
N LEU A 92 4.20 14.76 -3.40
CA LEU A 92 4.83 16.06 -3.59
C LEU A 92 6.28 16.05 -3.13
N ASP A 93 6.54 15.55 -1.92
CA ASP A 93 7.89 15.45 -1.36
C ASP A 93 8.79 14.62 -2.27
N ILE A 94 8.31 13.44 -2.71
CA ILE A 94 9.05 12.59 -3.65
C ILE A 94 9.32 13.35 -4.95
N ALA A 95 8.34 14.05 -5.50
CA ALA A 95 8.50 14.79 -6.76
C ALA A 95 9.49 15.95 -6.64
N GLN A 96 9.49 16.67 -5.51
CA GLN A 96 10.45 17.74 -5.23
C GLN A 96 11.87 17.20 -5.04
N CYS A 97 12.03 16.14 -4.23
CA CYS A 97 13.33 15.50 -3.99
C CYS A 97 13.98 15.02 -5.30
N ASN A 98 13.18 14.54 -6.26
CA ASN A 98 13.66 14.06 -7.56
C ASN A 98 13.70 15.15 -8.64
N ARG A 99 13.34 16.40 -8.33
CA ARG A 99 13.19 17.51 -9.29
C ARG A 99 12.28 17.17 -10.48
N THR A 100 11.25 16.35 -10.25
CA THR A 100 10.26 15.94 -11.27
C THR A 100 8.88 16.52 -11.02
N LEU A 101 8.76 17.59 -10.22
CA LEU A 101 7.48 18.18 -9.83
C LEU A 101 6.60 18.53 -11.03
N ASP A 102 7.13 19.21 -12.04
CA ASP A 102 6.37 19.60 -13.24
C ASP A 102 5.89 18.39 -14.05
N LEU A 103 6.71 17.35 -14.14
CA LEU A 103 6.36 16.12 -14.85
C LEU A 103 5.24 15.39 -14.12
N VAL A 104 5.39 15.21 -12.79
CA VAL A 104 4.38 14.55 -11.96
C VAL A 104 3.08 15.36 -11.97
N HIS A 105 3.13 16.69 -11.92
CA HIS A 105 1.94 17.54 -11.98
C HIS A 105 1.20 17.42 -13.32
N LYS A 106 1.92 17.40 -14.45
CA LYS A 106 1.32 17.12 -15.77
C LYS A 106 0.69 15.72 -15.83
N ASP A 107 1.38 14.73 -15.26
CA ASP A 107 0.90 13.36 -15.21
C ASP A 107 -0.36 13.21 -14.35
N VAL A 108 -0.42 13.84 -13.17
CA VAL A 108 -1.60 13.85 -12.29
C VAL A 108 -2.79 14.49 -13.01
N LYS A 109 -2.61 15.62 -13.69
CA LYS A 109 -3.67 16.24 -14.51
C LYS A 109 -4.18 15.31 -15.60
N ARG A 110 -3.28 14.66 -16.34
CA ARG A 110 -3.66 13.66 -17.36
C ARG A 110 -4.36 12.46 -16.74
N PHE A 111 -3.92 12.00 -15.57
CA PHE A 111 -4.54 10.90 -14.85
C PHE A 111 -5.99 11.23 -14.48
N LEU A 112 -6.24 12.40 -13.88
CA LEU A 112 -7.60 12.87 -13.56
C LEU A 112 -8.49 12.95 -14.79
N GLN A 113 -7.98 13.43 -15.92
CA GLN A 113 -8.73 13.46 -17.18
C GLN A 113 -9.14 12.05 -17.64
N LEU A 114 -8.29 11.03 -17.47
CA LEU A 114 -8.65 9.65 -17.78
C LEU A 114 -9.71 9.10 -16.83
N LEU A 115 -9.69 9.50 -15.55
CA LEU A 115 -10.71 9.12 -14.58
C LEU A 115 -12.08 9.75 -14.86
N HIS A 116 -12.10 10.93 -15.45
CA HIS A 116 -13.33 11.60 -15.90
C HIS A 116 -13.88 11.06 -17.23
N ASN A 117 -13.21 10.08 -17.86
CA ASN A 117 -13.79 9.41 -19.02
C ASN A 117 -15.05 8.65 -18.58
N LYS A 118 -16.18 8.89 -19.27
CA LYS A 118 -17.49 8.30 -18.92
C LYS A 118 -17.45 6.79 -18.67
N GLN A 119 -16.68 6.04 -19.45
CA GLN A 119 -16.58 4.59 -19.29
C GLN A 119 -15.83 4.20 -18.00
N VAL A 120 -14.73 4.88 -17.71
CA VAL A 120 -13.93 4.64 -16.50
C VAL A 120 -14.72 5.07 -15.26
N GLN A 121 -15.35 6.25 -15.33
CA GLN A 121 -16.16 6.79 -14.26
C GLN A 121 -17.35 5.88 -13.92
N ALA A 122 -18.07 5.36 -14.93
CA ALA A 122 -19.18 4.46 -14.72
C ALA A 122 -18.78 3.18 -13.95
N VAL A 123 -17.59 2.64 -14.23
CA VAL A 123 -17.08 1.46 -13.52
C VAL A 123 -16.66 1.80 -12.08
N LEU A 124 -16.00 2.94 -11.86
CA LEU A 124 -15.52 3.35 -10.55
C LEU A 124 -16.66 3.78 -9.60
N GLU A 125 -17.73 4.37 -10.12
CA GLU A 125 -18.88 4.84 -9.34
C GLU A 125 -19.96 3.77 -9.16
N SER A 126 -20.02 2.74 -10.03
CA SER A 126 -21.03 1.69 -9.92
C SER A 126 -20.92 0.92 -8.59
N PRO A 127 -22.02 0.79 -7.82
CA PRO A 127 -22.04 0.00 -6.59
C PRO A 127 -22.01 -1.52 -6.85
N PHE A 128 -22.28 -1.94 -8.10
CA PHE A 128 -22.30 -3.35 -8.48
C PHE A 128 -20.92 -3.91 -8.84
N VAL A 129 -19.93 -3.05 -9.07
CA VAL A 129 -18.56 -3.44 -9.41
C VAL A 129 -17.75 -3.60 -8.13
N GLY A 130 -17.08 -4.75 -7.98
CA GLY A 130 -16.28 -5.05 -6.80
C GLY A 130 -15.05 -4.14 -6.65
N LEU A 131 -14.52 -4.01 -5.43
CA LEU A 131 -13.30 -3.22 -5.18
C LEU A 131 -12.09 -3.74 -5.96
N GLU A 132 -12.00 -5.06 -6.14
CA GLU A 132 -10.94 -5.71 -6.92
C GLU A 132 -11.00 -5.32 -8.40
N GLU A 133 -12.18 -5.38 -9.00
CA GLU A 133 -12.41 -5.00 -10.40
C GLU A 133 -12.12 -3.50 -10.62
N LYS A 134 -12.59 -2.63 -9.72
CA LYS A 134 -12.26 -1.19 -9.73
C LYS A 134 -10.75 -0.97 -9.62
N GLY A 135 -10.09 -1.74 -8.76
CA GLY A 135 -8.64 -1.73 -8.61
C GLY A 135 -7.92 -2.13 -9.89
N GLN A 136 -8.41 -3.16 -10.59
CA GLN A 136 -7.85 -3.62 -11.85
C GLN A 136 -7.96 -2.55 -12.94
N VAL A 137 -9.11 -1.87 -13.06
CA VAL A 137 -9.27 -0.73 -13.98
C VAL A 137 -8.28 0.38 -13.64
N MET A 138 -8.14 0.74 -12.37
CA MET A 138 -7.20 1.77 -11.92
C MET A 138 -5.75 1.42 -12.28
N LYS A 139 -5.36 0.16 -12.11
CA LYS A 139 -4.04 -0.36 -12.48
C LYS A 139 -3.81 -0.32 -13.99
N LEU A 140 -4.81 -0.68 -14.78
CA LEU A 140 -4.75 -0.60 -16.25
C LEU A 140 -4.59 0.84 -16.74
N VAL A 141 -5.33 1.78 -16.16
CA VAL A 141 -5.19 3.22 -16.46
C VAL A 141 -3.78 3.68 -16.12
N ALA A 142 -3.27 3.36 -14.94
CA ALA A 142 -1.93 3.72 -14.50
C ALA A 142 -0.82 3.15 -15.41
N GLN A 143 -0.97 1.91 -15.88
CA GLN A 143 0.01 1.26 -16.76
C GLN A 143 -0.02 1.82 -18.18
N LYS A 144 -1.21 2.01 -18.76
CA LYS A 144 -1.35 2.47 -20.15
C LYS A 144 -1.06 3.95 -20.32
N GLY A 145 -1.26 4.76 -19.28
CA GLY A 145 -1.11 6.21 -19.34
C GLY A 145 0.33 6.75 -19.37
N LYS A 146 1.35 5.87 -19.36
CA LYS A 146 2.79 6.23 -19.39
C LYS A 146 3.14 7.33 -18.39
N PHE A 147 2.68 7.18 -17.15
CA PHE A 147 2.90 8.17 -16.10
C PHE A 147 4.27 7.99 -15.42
N ASN A 148 4.67 9.01 -14.65
CA ASN A 148 5.84 8.97 -13.80
C ASN A 148 5.81 7.74 -12.86
N LYS A 149 6.96 7.08 -12.73
CA LYS A 149 7.12 5.86 -11.91
C LYS A 149 6.64 6.03 -10.47
N HIS A 150 6.84 7.20 -9.86
CA HIS A 150 6.44 7.47 -8.48
C HIS A 150 4.92 7.52 -8.34
N LEU A 151 4.24 8.14 -9.31
CA LEU A 151 2.78 8.16 -9.37
C LEU A 151 2.20 6.76 -9.59
N VAL A 152 2.74 6.01 -10.56
CA VAL A 152 2.28 4.64 -10.85
C VAL A 152 2.46 3.73 -9.63
N ASN A 153 3.61 3.79 -8.97
CA ASN A 153 3.89 2.97 -7.79
C ASN A 153 2.97 3.31 -6.62
N LEU A 154 2.70 4.60 -6.38
CA LEU A 154 1.78 5.03 -5.34
C LEU A 154 0.35 4.53 -5.61
N VAL A 155 -0.15 4.71 -6.84
CA VAL A 155 -1.48 4.24 -7.23
C VAL A 155 -1.58 2.71 -7.11
N LYS A 156 -0.56 1.98 -7.59
CA LYS A 156 -0.51 0.52 -7.46
C LYS A 156 -0.58 0.08 -5.99
N MET A 157 0.20 0.70 -5.12
CA MET A 157 0.17 0.42 -3.67
C MET A 157 -1.20 0.72 -3.05
N LEU A 158 -1.86 1.82 -3.43
CA LEU A 158 -3.20 2.16 -2.94
C LEU A 158 -4.26 1.15 -3.38
N VAL A 159 -4.17 0.70 -4.64
CA VAL A 159 -5.04 -0.34 -5.19
C VAL A 159 -4.84 -1.68 -4.47
N GLU A 160 -3.59 -2.09 -4.24
CA GLU A 160 -3.26 -3.34 -3.54
C GLU A 160 -3.78 -3.38 -2.09
N LYS A 161 -3.92 -2.20 -1.46
CA LYS A 161 -4.48 -2.07 -0.10
C LYS A 161 -6.01 -1.88 -0.11
N SER A 162 -6.67 -2.11 -1.24
CA SER A 162 -8.12 -1.91 -1.45
C SER A 162 -8.60 -0.47 -1.17
N ARG A 163 -7.72 0.52 -1.35
CA ARG A 163 -8.01 1.95 -1.11
C ARG A 163 -8.27 2.72 -2.41
N VAL A 164 -9.00 2.10 -3.34
CA VAL A 164 -9.25 2.68 -4.68
C VAL A 164 -10.00 4.01 -4.60
N GLY A 165 -10.92 4.17 -3.64
CA GLY A 165 -11.68 5.41 -3.45
C GLY A 165 -10.82 6.63 -3.09
N ILE A 166 -9.67 6.43 -2.45
CA ILE A 166 -8.77 7.53 -2.03
C ILE A 166 -7.92 8.03 -3.21
N VAL A 167 -7.78 7.25 -4.29
CA VAL A 167 -6.90 7.60 -5.41
C VAL A 167 -7.34 8.90 -6.08
N LYS A 168 -8.63 9.04 -6.41
CA LYS A 168 -9.16 10.25 -7.05
C LYS A 168 -8.95 11.48 -6.16
N GLU A 169 -9.31 11.35 -4.89
CA GLU A 169 -9.19 12.42 -3.90
C GLU A 169 -7.73 12.85 -3.71
N MET A 170 -6.79 11.89 -3.61
CA MET A 170 -5.36 12.15 -3.51
C MET A 170 -4.82 12.95 -4.72
N LEU A 171 -5.27 12.62 -5.93
CA LEU A 171 -4.86 13.33 -7.15
C LEU A 171 -5.38 14.76 -7.18
N GLU A 172 -6.62 14.99 -6.75
CA GLU A 172 -7.22 16.32 -6.63
C GLU A 172 -6.49 17.17 -5.60
N GLU A 173 -6.23 16.60 -4.42
CA GLU A 173 -5.45 17.22 -3.34
C GLU A 173 -4.04 17.62 -3.82
N PHE A 174 -3.35 16.74 -4.54
CA PHE A 174 -2.04 17.04 -5.12
C PHE A 174 -2.09 18.23 -6.09
N GLY A 175 -3.11 18.25 -6.96
CA GLY A 175 -3.33 19.36 -7.90
C GLY A 175 -3.61 20.69 -7.20
N ARG A 176 -4.36 20.66 -6.09
CA ARG A 176 -4.61 21.83 -5.24
C ARG A 176 -3.30 22.37 -4.67
N ILE A 177 -2.49 21.51 -4.05
CA ILE A 177 -1.21 21.90 -3.46
C ILE A 177 -0.25 22.48 -4.51
N CYS A 178 -0.16 21.86 -5.70
CA CYS A 178 0.66 22.39 -6.79
C CYS A 178 0.19 23.77 -7.29
N SER A 179 -1.12 24.01 -7.29
CA SER A 179 -1.70 25.29 -7.69
C SER A 179 -1.42 26.38 -6.65
N GLU A 180 -1.52 26.04 -5.35
CA GLU A 180 -1.14 26.93 -4.25
C GLU A 180 0.35 27.33 -4.32
N LEU A 181 1.24 26.35 -4.55
CA LEU A 181 2.68 26.60 -4.71
C LEU A 181 2.98 27.50 -5.93
N SER A 182 2.30 27.26 -7.05
CA SER A 182 2.49 28.05 -8.28
C SER A 182 1.95 29.47 -8.13
N GLY A 183 0.79 29.63 -7.48
CA GLY A 183 0.15 30.92 -7.22
C GLY A 183 0.90 31.76 -6.20
N ALA A 184 1.49 31.15 -5.16
CA ALA A 184 2.32 31.85 -4.18
C ALA A 184 3.54 32.51 -4.84
N ASN A 185 4.20 31.80 -5.76
CA ASN A 185 5.36 32.34 -6.49
C ASN A 185 4.98 33.50 -7.43
N GLN A 186 3.81 33.44 -8.08
CA GLN A 186 3.33 34.53 -8.95
C GLN A 186 2.85 35.76 -8.16
N GLY A 187 2.21 35.55 -7.01
CA GLY A 187 1.75 36.63 -6.13
C GLY A 187 2.89 37.44 -5.53
N LEU A 188 3.99 36.77 -5.14
CA LEU A 188 5.17 37.42 -4.56
C LEU A 188 5.92 38.27 -5.59
N LEU A 189 6.05 37.78 -6.84
CA LEU A 189 6.66 38.54 -7.93
C LEU A 189 5.83 39.79 -8.30
N ARG A 190 4.50 39.74 -8.16
CA ARG A 190 3.63 40.89 -8.43
C ARG A 190 3.66 41.96 -7.32
N GLY A 191 4.02 41.57 -6.09
CA GLY A 191 4.13 42.49 -4.95
C GLY A 191 5.41 43.32 -4.93
N LEU A 192 6.47 42.85 -5.59
CA LEU A 192 7.78 43.52 -5.64
C LEU A 192 7.92 44.53 -6.79
N SER A 193 6.86 44.74 -7.58
CA SER A 193 6.85 45.64 -8.73
C SER A 193 5.94 46.87 -8.53
N ARG A 194 5.67 47.26 -7.28
CA ARG A 194 4.93 48.47 -6.92
C ARG A 194 5.76 49.41 -6.05
#